data_AF-A0A2D4EQG4-F1
#
_entry.id   AF-A0A2D4EQG4-F1
#
_cell.length_a   1.000
_cell.length_b   1.000
_cell.length_c   1.000
_cell.angle_alpha   90.00
_cell.angle_beta   90.00
_cell.angle_gamma   90.00
#
_symmetry.space_group_name_H-M   'P 1'
#
loop_
_entity.id
_entity.type
_entity.pdbx_description
1 polymer ?
#
loop_
_entity_poly.entity_id
_entity_poly.type
_entity_poly.pdbx_seq_one_letter_code
_entity_poly.pdbx_strand_id
1 'polypeptide(L)'
;MFYNSVNGIILVHDLTNKKSSQNLYRWSLEALNKDVTPSSVLVTNGDYDREQFADNQIPLLVIGTKLDQIPETKRNEVLSRTAFLVEDFSAEEINLVVMRSQDLKPHQ
;
A
#
# COMPACT_ATOMS: atom_id res chain seq x y z
N MET A 1 0.81 -22.23 2.53
CA MET A 1 0.06 -20.95 2.68
C MET A 1 0.97 -19.99 3.45
N PHE A 2 1.25 -18.79 2.93
CA PHE A 2 2.32 -17.91 3.45
C PHE A 2 1.85 -16.85 4.47
N TYR A 3 0.53 -16.63 4.63
CA TYR A 3 -0.04 -15.57 5.49
C TYR A 3 -0.45 -16.03 6.90
N ASN A 4 0.17 -17.09 7.43
CA ASN A 4 -0.14 -17.56 8.78
C ASN A 4 0.61 -16.77 9.84
N SER A 5 -0.11 -16.37 10.89
CA SER A 5 0.43 -15.66 12.06
C SER A 5 1.26 -14.40 11.73
N VAL A 6 0.76 -13.58 10.79
CA VAL A 6 1.38 -12.30 10.45
C VAL A 6 1.22 -11.32 11.61
N ASN A 7 2.32 -10.69 12.03
CA ASN A 7 2.34 -9.69 13.10
C ASN A 7 2.33 -8.25 12.59
N GLY A 8 2.45 -8.04 11.29
CA GLY A 8 2.45 -6.73 10.65
C GLY A 8 2.52 -6.88 9.14
N ILE A 9 1.94 -5.92 8.41
CA ILE A 9 1.89 -5.94 6.95
C ILE A 9 2.44 -4.62 6.42
N ILE A 10 3.28 -4.72 5.39
CA ILE A 10 3.76 -3.56 4.63
C ILE A 10 3.10 -3.60 3.24
N LEU A 11 2.31 -2.58 2.94
CA LEU A 11 1.63 -2.39 1.66
C LEU A 11 2.44 -1.44 0.79
N VAL A 12 3.14 -2.00 -0.21
CA VAL A 12 4.01 -1.21 -1.08
C VAL A 12 3.31 -0.90 -2.40
N HIS A 13 3.31 0.38 -2.79
CA HIS A 13 2.84 0.80 -4.10
C HIS A 13 3.82 1.73 -4.81
N ASP A 14 3.59 1.92 -6.10
CA ASP A 14 4.35 2.82 -6.96
C ASP A 14 3.58 4.13 -7.10
N LEU A 15 4.20 5.25 -6.69
CA LEU A 15 3.57 6.57 -6.72
C LEU A 15 3.24 7.02 -8.15
N THR A 16 3.96 6.51 -9.15
CA THR A 16 3.74 6.81 -10.57
C THR A 16 2.59 5.99 -11.17
N ASN A 17 2.16 4.91 -10.49
CA ASN A 17 1.14 3.99 -10.98
C ASN A 17 -0.07 3.96 -10.04
N LYS A 18 -1.10 4.76 -10.37
CA LYS A 18 -2.37 4.82 -9.63
C LYS A 18 -3.05 3.45 -9.47
N LYS A 19 -2.87 2.51 -10.41
CA LYS A 19 -3.47 1.18 -10.29
C LYS A 19 -2.82 0.34 -9.19
N SER A 20 -1.52 0.55 -8.94
CA SER A 20 -0.81 -0.17 -7.87
C SER A 20 -1.36 0.20 -6.48
N SER A 21 -1.69 1.47 -6.24
CA SER A 21 -2.30 1.90 -4.98
C SER A 21 -3.72 1.35 -4.83
N GLN A 22 -4.51 1.29 -5.91
CA GLN A 22 -5.85 0.68 -5.90
C GLN A 22 -5.83 -0.82 -5.60
N ASN A 23 -4.79 -1.53 -6.00
CA ASN A 23 -4.67 -2.96 -5.73
C ASN A 23 -4.34 -3.24 -4.26
N LEU A 24 -3.85 -2.26 -3.48
CA LEU A 24 -3.52 -2.45 -2.07
C LEU A 24 -4.72 -2.92 -1.26
N TYR A 25 -5.94 -2.45 -1.56
CA TYR A 25 -7.13 -2.94 -0.86
C TYR A 25 -7.37 -4.43 -1.11
N ARG A 26 -7.10 -4.93 -2.32
CA ARG A 26 -7.27 -6.36 -2.63
C ARG A 26 -6.26 -7.20 -1.87
N TRP A 27 -5.01 -6.73 -1.84
CA TRP A 27 -3.92 -7.43 -1.16
C TRP A 27 -4.05 -7.38 0.36
N SER A 28 -4.53 -6.27 0.93
CA SER A 28 -4.78 -6.18 2.36
C SER A 28 -5.90 -7.14 2.77
N LEU A 29 -7.01 -7.20 2.01
CA LEU A 29 -8.07 -8.17 2.26
C LEU A 29 -7.58 -9.62 2.14
N GLU A 30 -6.76 -9.95 1.14
CA GLU A 30 -6.18 -11.29 1.01
C GLU A 30 -5.28 -11.66 2.21
N ALA A 31 -4.49 -10.72 2.71
CA ALA A 31 -3.57 -10.95 3.82
C ALA A 31 -4.30 -11.02 5.18
N LEU A 32 -5.40 -10.28 5.35
CA LEU A 32 -6.17 -10.20 6.59
C LEU A 32 -7.29 -11.26 6.68
N ASN A 33 -7.99 -11.52 5.58
CA ASN A 33 -9.11 -12.47 5.54
C ASN A 33 -8.65 -13.85 5.03
N LYS A 34 -8.21 -14.69 5.97
CA LYS A 34 -7.66 -16.04 5.70
C LYS A 34 -8.65 -17.02 5.05
N ASP A 35 -9.96 -16.75 5.12
CA ASP A 35 -11.01 -17.69 4.71
C ASP A 35 -11.68 -17.36 3.35
N VAL A 36 -11.25 -16.31 2.65
CA VAL A 36 -11.86 -15.94 1.37
C VAL A 36 -11.14 -16.63 0.23
N THR A 37 -11.86 -17.52 -0.48
CA THR A 37 -11.33 -18.16 -1.68
C THR A 37 -10.99 -17.09 -2.74
N PRO A 38 -9.84 -17.20 -3.45
CA PRO A 38 -9.39 -16.18 -4.41
C PRO A 38 -10.39 -15.86 -5.53
N SER A 39 -11.39 -16.71 -5.73
CA SER A 39 -12.39 -16.61 -6.79
C SER A 39 -13.66 -15.84 -6.39
N SER A 40 -13.89 -15.53 -5.11
CA SER A 40 -15.12 -14.88 -4.63
C SER A 40 -14.95 -13.42 -4.21
N VAL A 41 -13.71 -12.91 -4.13
CA VAL A 41 -13.47 -11.47 -3.96
C VAL A 41 -13.70 -10.76 -5.31
N LEU A 42 -14.95 -10.73 -5.75
CA LEU A 42 -15.39 -9.72 -6.70
C LEU A 42 -15.32 -8.38 -5.99
N VAL A 43 -14.13 -7.77 -5.98
CA VAL A 43 -14.01 -6.34 -5.66
C VAL A 43 -14.67 -5.60 -6.81
N THR A 44 -15.99 -5.50 -6.74
CA THR A 44 -16.74 -4.43 -7.39
C THR A 44 -16.13 -3.13 -6.85
N ASN A 45 -16.02 -2.09 -7.67
CA ASN A 45 -15.44 -0.81 -7.24
C ASN A 45 -16.25 -0.11 -6.10
N GLY A 46 -17.20 -0.79 -5.43
CA GLY A 46 -18.15 -0.21 -4.48
C GLY A 46 -18.24 -0.86 -3.11
N ASP A 47 -17.72 -2.08 -2.89
CA ASP A 47 -17.92 -2.81 -1.62
C ASP A 47 -16.66 -2.80 -0.71
N TYR A 48 -15.95 -1.67 -0.67
CA TYR A 48 -14.89 -1.46 0.32
C TYR A 48 -15.50 -1.02 1.65
N ASP A 49 -15.48 -1.91 2.63
CA ASP A 49 -15.97 -1.62 3.96
C ASP A 49 -14.81 -1.19 4.86
N ARG A 50 -14.81 0.09 5.24
CA ARG A 50 -13.80 0.67 6.14
C ARG A 50 -13.83 0.02 7.53
N GLU A 51 -14.99 -0.50 7.95
CA GLU A 51 -15.13 -1.14 9.26
C GLU A 51 -14.30 -2.43 9.36
N GLN A 52 -14.06 -3.13 8.26
CA GLN A 52 -13.19 -4.33 8.24
C GLN A 52 -11.74 -4.02 8.62
N PHE A 53 -11.28 -2.79 8.40
CA PHE A 53 -9.94 -2.35 8.79
C PHE A 53 -9.90 -1.78 10.20
N ALA A 54 -11.01 -1.27 10.74
CA ALA A 54 -11.08 -0.67 12.06
C ALA A 54 -10.89 -1.70 13.19
N ASP A 55 -11.38 -2.94 13.00
CA ASP A 55 -11.25 -4.02 13.99
C ASP A 55 -9.92 -4.78 13.89
N ASN A 56 -9.14 -4.55 12.83
CA ASN A 56 -7.92 -5.31 12.59
C ASN A 56 -6.76 -4.85 13.49
N GLN A 57 -6.27 -5.76 14.33
CA GLN A 57 -5.18 -5.49 15.28
C GLN A 57 -3.77 -5.62 14.65
N ILE A 58 -3.67 -6.06 13.40
CA ILE A 58 -2.37 -6.20 12.72
C ILE A 58 -1.92 -4.81 12.25
N PRO A 59 -0.76 -4.29 12.71
CA PRO A 59 -0.23 -3.01 12.27
C PRO A 59 0.04 -2.99 10.76
N LEU A 60 -0.35 -1.89 10.12
CA LEU A 60 -0.19 -1.65 8.69
C LEU A 60 0.75 -0.47 8.45
N LEU A 61 1.67 -0.62 7.51
CA LEU A 61 2.51 0.45 6.99
C LEU A 61 2.35 0.53 5.47
N VAL A 62 2.03 1.70 4.94
CA VAL A 62 1.98 1.96 3.50
C VAL A 62 3.30 2.57 3.05
N ILE A 63 3.91 2.02 2.00
CA ILE A 63 5.12 2.56 1.40
C ILE A 63 4.84 2.97 -0.05
N GLY A 64 4.94 4.27 -0.32
CA GLY A 64 4.96 4.80 -1.67
C GLY A 64 6.38 4.90 -2.21
N THR A 65 6.65 4.23 -3.32
CA THR A 65 7.97 4.19 -3.98
C THR A 65 8.03 5.11 -5.19
N LYS A 66 9.26 5.38 -5.68
CA LYS A 66 9.55 6.23 -6.85
C LYS A 66 9.13 7.69 -6.68
N LEU A 67 9.28 8.21 -5.46
CA LEU A 67 8.96 9.61 -5.15
C LEU A 67 9.73 10.60 -6.04
N ASP A 68 10.96 10.24 -6.43
CA ASP A 68 11.83 10.98 -7.35
C ASP A 68 11.26 11.12 -8.77
N GLN A 69 10.41 10.18 -9.19
CA GLN A 69 9.84 10.15 -10.54
C GLN A 69 8.54 10.96 -10.65
N ILE A 70 8.04 11.53 -9.55
CA ILE A 70 6.86 12.38 -9.55
C ILE A 70 7.28 13.82 -9.88
N PRO A 71 6.74 14.42 -10.97
CA PRO A 71 6.99 15.83 -11.27
C PRO A 71 6.55 16.71 -10.11
N GLU A 72 7.32 17.73 -9.77
CA GLU A 72 7.03 18.60 -8.61
C GLU A 72 5.63 19.22 -8.68
N THR A 73 5.19 19.58 -9.88
CA THR A 73 3.86 20.14 -10.15
C THR A 73 2.71 19.19 -9.82
N LYS A 74 2.96 17.88 -9.77
CA LYS A 74 1.97 16.84 -9.44
C LYS A 74 2.19 16.20 -8.07
N ARG A 75 3.27 16.54 -7.36
CA ARG A 75 3.66 15.88 -6.11
C ARG A 75 2.57 16.00 -5.05
N ASN A 76 2.03 17.19 -4.82
CA ASN A 76 0.98 17.41 -3.83
C ASN A 76 -0.31 16.64 -4.17
N GLU A 77 -0.71 16.61 -5.45
CA GLU A 77 -1.90 15.84 -5.88
C GLU A 77 -1.73 14.35 -5.59
N VAL A 78 -0.56 13.79 -5.90
CA VAL A 78 -0.26 12.38 -5.66
C VAL A 78 -0.25 12.07 -4.17
N LEU A 79 0.39 12.90 -3.34
CA LEU A 79 0.48 12.71 -1.89
C LEU A 79 -0.87 12.88 -1.18
N SER A 80 -1.68 13.87 -1.57
CA SER A 80 -3.04 13.99 -1.04
C SER A 80 -3.89 12.77 -1.34
N ARG A 81 -3.74 12.19 -2.54
CA ARG A 81 -4.46 10.97 -2.91
C ARG A 81 -4.02 9.76 -2.09
N THR A 82 -2.73 9.61 -1.79
CA THR A 82 -2.24 8.48 -0.99
C THR A 82 -2.59 8.65 0.49
N ALA A 83 -2.64 9.87 1.01
CA ALA A 83 -3.10 10.13 2.38
C ALA A 83 -4.51 9.59 2.64
N PHE A 84 -5.47 9.81 1.72
CA PHE A 84 -6.82 9.23 1.86
C PHE A 84 -6.83 7.70 1.89
N LEU A 85 -6.01 7.06 1.04
CA LEU A 85 -5.86 5.61 1.02
C LEU A 85 -5.30 5.07 2.35
N VAL A 86 -4.37 5.79 2.95
CA VAL A 86 -3.73 5.44 4.22
C VAL A 86 -4.71 5.56 5.38
N GLU A 87 -5.54 6.60 5.38
CA GLU A 87 -6.62 6.82 6.35
C GLU A 87 -7.69 5.71 6.32
N ASP A 88 -7.96 5.13 5.14
CA ASP A 88 -8.87 3.99 5.01
C ASP A 88 -8.30 2.74 5.68
N PHE A 89 -6.99 2.52 5.56
CA PHE A 89 -6.30 1.41 6.21
C PHE A 89 -6.00 1.62 7.69
N SER A 90 -6.26 2.82 8.23
CA SER A 90 -5.78 3.22 9.57
C SER A 90 -4.29 2.95 9.75
N ALA A 91 -3.51 3.22 8.70
CA ALA A 91 -2.09 2.92 8.62
C ALA A 91 -1.21 4.18 8.74
N GLU A 92 0.10 4.00 8.89
CA GLU A 92 1.08 5.06 8.64
C GLU A 92 1.62 5.02 7.21
N GLU A 93 2.20 6.11 6.72
CA GLU A 93 2.74 6.24 5.36
C GLU A 93 4.20 6.69 5.36
N ILE A 94 5.02 6.04 4.53
CA ILE A 94 6.37 6.51 4.18
C ILE A 94 6.50 6.57 2.66
N ASN A 95 6.80 7.75 2.13
CA ASN A 95 7.11 7.96 0.72
C ASN A 95 8.62 8.10 0.53
N LEU A 96 9.21 7.24 -0.30
CA LEU A 96 10.67 7.14 -0.42
C LEU A 96 11.16 6.90 -1.84
N VAL A 97 12.48 7.07 -2.00
CA VAL A 97 13.24 6.70 -3.19
C VAL A 97 13.99 5.41 -2.88
N VAL A 98 13.68 4.33 -3.61
CA VAL A 98 14.41 3.06 -3.48
C VAL A 98 15.67 3.17 -4.35
N MET A 99 16.81 3.37 -3.71
CA MET A 99 18.10 3.35 -4.39
C MET A 99 18.39 1.94 -4.93
N ARG A 100 18.95 1.83 -6.14
CA ARG A 100 19.56 0.56 -6.54
C ARG A 100 20.90 0.44 -5.85
N SER A 101 21.30 -0.78 -5.52
CA SER A 101 22.62 -1.06 -4.95
C SER A 101 23.78 -0.52 -5.81
N GLN A 102 23.55 -0.36 -7.12
CA GLN A 102 24.51 0.19 -8.07
C GLN A 102 24.72 1.70 -7.96
N ASP A 103 23.76 2.43 -7.37
CA ASP A 103 23.82 3.88 -7.20
C ASP A 103 24.65 4.29 -5.97
N LEU A 104 24.90 3.34 -5.05
CA LEU A 104 25.80 3.49 -3.91
C LEU A 104 27.26 3.37 -4.38
N LYS A 105 27.78 4.39 -5.07
CA LYS A 105 29.22 4.48 -5.31
C LYS A 105 29.92 4.95 -4.03
N PRO A 106 30.92 4.22 -3.51
CA PRO A 106 31.72 4.73 -2.40
C PRO A 106 32.45 6.00 -2.86
N HIS A 107 32.29 7.09 -2.12
CA HIS A 107 33.14 8.27 -2.29
C HIS A 107 34.54 7.90 -1.78
N GLN A 108 35.48 7.70 -2.72
CA GLN A 108 36.91 7.65 -2.42
C GLN A 108 37.45 9.04 -2.13
#